data_AF-A0A6H5KUY2-F1
#
_entry.id   AF-A0A6H5KUY2-F1
#
_cell.length_a   1.000
_cell.length_b   1.000
_cell.length_c   1.000
_cell.angle_alpha   90.00
_cell.angle_beta   90.00
_cell.angle_gamma   90.00
#
_symmetry.space_group_name_H-M   'P 1'
#
loop_
_entity.id
_entity.type
_entity.pdbx_description
1 polymer ?
#
loop_
_entity_poly.entity_id
_entity_poly.type
_entity_poly.pdbx_seq_one_letter_code
_entity_poly.pdbx_strand_id
1 'polypeptide(L)'
;MLKYMDLCVQLQQHRQAKDGLHQYRNMAQQQAPGSLEVVINYLVDQAEKKATNSRKKADQVPGKVQMSLVEATKVGDLEAEATPESIMLSTMTEEGEKERADREMVVPWLKFLWETYRAVLDILKTNTKLEHVYHATCIKAFNFCR
;
A
#
# COMPACT_ATOMS: atom_id res chain seq x y z
N MET A 1 13.41 15.11 1.71
CA MET A 1 12.08 14.71 1.20
C MET A 1 11.98 13.21 0.92
N LEU A 2 12.88 12.60 0.12
CA LEU A 2 12.82 11.16 -0.21
C LEU A 2 12.78 10.24 1.02
N LYS A 3 13.69 10.45 1.99
CA LYS A 3 13.73 9.63 3.21
C LYS A 3 12.50 9.79 4.11
N TYR A 4 11.84 10.95 4.05
CA TYR A 4 10.57 11.17 4.74
C TYR A 4 9.45 10.38 4.06
N MET A 5 9.41 10.37 2.72
CA MET A 5 8.48 9.53 1.96
C MET A 5 8.70 8.03 2.23
N ASP A 6 9.95 7.57 2.29
CA ASP A 6 10.26 6.18 2.66
C ASP A 6 9.67 5.79 4.01
N LEU A 7 9.81 6.66 5.01
CA LEU A 7 9.27 6.42 6.34
C LEU A 7 7.74 6.37 6.32
N CYS A 8 7.09 7.31 5.63
CA CYS A 8 5.63 7.31 5.50
C CYS A 8 5.11 6.04 4.80
N VAL A 9 5.82 5.54 3.78
CA VAL A 9 5.49 4.29 3.08
C VAL A 9 5.70 3.08 4.00
N GLN A 10 6.79 3.03 4.77
CA GLN A 10 7.06 1.94 5.71
C GLN A 10 6.00 1.84 6.82
N LEU A 11 5.54 2.98 7.32
CA LEU A 11 4.54 3.06 8.38
C LEU A 11 3.08 3.08 7.86
N GLN A 12 2.88 3.04 6.54
CA GLN A 12 1.57 3.14 5.87
C GLN A 12 0.77 4.41 6.24
N GLN A 13 1.47 5.49 6.59
CA GLN A 13 0.86 6.76 7.03
C GLN A 13 0.53 7.67 5.84
N HIS A 14 -0.49 7.28 5.06
CA HIS A 14 -0.94 8.01 3.87
C HIS A 14 -1.30 9.48 4.14
N ARG A 15 -1.93 9.79 5.29
CA ARG A 15 -2.28 11.16 5.67
C ARG A 15 -1.05 12.06 5.80
N GLN A 16 -0.01 11.58 6.47
CA GLN A 16 1.24 12.33 6.63
C GLN A 16 1.96 12.48 5.30
N ALA A 17 1.98 11.43 4.47
CA ALA A 17 2.56 11.51 3.13
C ALA A 17 1.89 12.60 2.30
N LYS A 18 0.55 12.65 2.30
CA LYS A 18 -0.24 13.68 1.61
C LYS A 18 0.09 15.09 2.11
N ASP A 19 0.03 15.30 3.43
CA ASP A 19 0.25 16.61 4.03
C ASP A 19 1.68 17.11 3.77
N GLY A 20 2.67 16.23 3.88
CA GLY A 20 4.06 16.54 3.54
C GLY A 20 4.27 16.82 2.05
N LEU A 21 3.55 16.13 1.15
CA LEU A 21 3.62 16.39 -0.28
C LEU A 21 3.01 17.75 -0.65
N HIS A 22 1.92 18.15 0.00
CA HIS A 22 1.36 19.50 -0.14
C HIS A 22 2.32 20.59 0.33
N GLN A 23 2.96 20.41 1.50
CA GLN A 23 3.96 21.35 2.00
C GLN A 23 5.15 21.45 1.05
N TYR A 24 5.68 20.32 0.62
CA TYR A 24 6.82 20.28 -0.31
C TYR A 24 6.51 20.94 -1.65
N ARG A 25 5.30 20.71 -2.19
CA ARG A 25 4.83 21.38 -3.41
C ARG A 25 4.91 22.90 -3.26
N ASN A 26 4.37 23.45 -2.18
CA ASN A 26 4.35 24.90 -1.95
C ASN A 26 5.76 25.48 -1.84
N MET A 27 6.69 24.77 -1.20
CA MET A 27 8.09 25.19 -1.07
C MET A 27 8.86 25.11 -2.40
N ALA A 28 8.68 24.02 -3.15
CA ALA A 28 9.44 23.74 -4.37
C ALA A 28 8.93 24.52 -5.60
N GLN A 29 7.70 25.05 -5.55
CA GLN A 29 7.04 25.68 -6.70
C GLN A 29 7.84 26.84 -7.30
N GLN A 30 8.50 27.66 -6.48
CA GLN A 30 9.25 28.83 -6.96
C GLN A 30 10.70 28.49 -7.32
N GLN A 31 11.36 27.63 -6.55
CA GLN A 31 12.80 27.40 -6.68
C GLN A 31 13.15 26.23 -7.61
N ALA A 32 12.39 25.13 -7.55
CA ALA A 32 12.74 23.89 -8.24
C ALA A 32 11.48 23.05 -8.56
N PRO A 33 10.62 23.50 -9.50
CA PRO A 33 9.37 22.81 -9.82
C PRO A 33 9.57 21.37 -10.33
N GLY A 34 10.70 21.08 -11.00
CA GLY A 34 11.04 19.72 -11.47
C GLY A 34 11.42 18.76 -10.33
N SER A 35 11.81 19.25 -9.16
CA SER A 35 12.12 18.39 -8.02
C SER A 35 10.87 17.68 -7.47
N LEU A 36 9.69 18.27 -7.66
CA LEU A 36 8.41 17.69 -7.25
C LEU A 36 8.10 16.41 -8.05
N GLU A 37 8.40 16.41 -9.35
CA GLU A 37 8.23 15.22 -10.21
C GLU A 37 9.08 14.05 -9.70
N VAL A 38 10.34 14.30 -9.35
CA VAL A 38 11.25 13.26 -8.83
C VAL A 38 10.70 12.65 -7.54
N VAL A 39 10.22 13.48 -6.62
CA VAL A 39 9.65 13.01 -5.34
C VAL A 39 8.36 12.22 -5.55
N ILE A 40 7.48 12.67 -6.45
CA ILE A 40 6.22 11.97 -6.78
C ILE A 40 6.51 10.60 -7.41
N ASN A 41 7.37 10.56 -8.42
CA ASN A 41 7.73 9.31 -9.09
C ASN A 41 8.36 8.32 -8.11
N TYR A 42 9.21 8.81 -7.21
CA TYR A 42 9.81 7.98 -6.16
C TYR A 42 8.76 7.44 -5.17
N LEU A 43 7.83 8.28 -4.70
CA LEU A 43 6.77 7.86 -3.78
C LEU A 43 5.89 6.75 -4.40
N VAL A 44 5.47 6.94 -5.66
CA VAL A 44 4.63 5.96 -6.38
C VAL A 44 5.38 4.65 -6.58
N ASP A 45 6.64 4.70 -7.03
CA ASP A 45 7.47 3.50 -7.24
C ASP A 45 7.72 2.73 -5.93
N GLN A 46 7.97 3.43 -4.82
CA GLN A 46 8.13 2.77 -3.51
C GLN A 46 6.83 2.14 -3.02
N ALA A 47 5.68 2.81 -3.21
CA ALA A 47 4.38 2.27 -2.85
C ALA A 47 4.03 1.02 -3.69
N GLU A 48 4.27 1.04 -5.00
CA GLU A 48 4.10 -0.11 -5.90
C GLU A 48 5.02 -1.27 -5.51
N LYS A 49 6.30 -0.99 -5.23
CA LYS A 49 7.27 -2.00 -4.75
C LYS A 49 6.83 -2.65 -3.44
N LYS A 50 6.29 -1.88 -2.49
CA LYS A 50 5.81 -2.45 -1.23
C LYS A 50 4.54 -3.27 -1.43
N ALA A 51 3.59 -2.81 -2.23
CA ALA A 51 2.37 -3.56 -2.54
C ALA A 51 2.69 -4.90 -3.23
N THR A 52 3.58 -4.89 -4.23
CA THR A 52 4.02 -6.12 -4.92
C THR A 52 4.79 -7.06 -4.00
N ASN A 53 5.64 -6.54 -3.11
CA ASN A 53 6.33 -7.35 -2.10
C ASN A 53 5.35 -7.98 -1.11
N SER A 54 4.33 -7.24 -0.66
CA SER A 54 3.30 -7.79 0.23
C SER A 54 2.48 -8.86 -0.46
N ARG A 55 2.14 -8.68 -1.75
CA ARG A 55 1.49 -9.72 -2.56
C ARG A 55 2.34 -10.98 -2.67
N LYS A 56 3.63 -10.84 -3.02
CA LYS A 56 4.56 -11.98 -3.09
C LYS A 56 4.71 -12.69 -1.75
N LYS A 57 4.71 -11.95 -0.63
CA LYS A 57 4.78 -12.56 0.70
C LYS A 57 3.51 -13.33 1.04
N ALA A 58 2.33 -12.82 0.66
CA ALA A 58 1.08 -13.54 0.80
C ALA A 58 1.11 -14.85 -0.04
N ASP A 59 1.56 -14.76 -1.31
CA ASP A 59 1.68 -15.92 -2.21
C ASP A 59 2.70 -16.98 -1.71
N GLN A 60 3.79 -16.53 -1.06
CA GLN A 60 4.84 -17.40 -0.50
C GLN A 60 4.48 -18.00 0.86
N VAL A 61 3.39 -17.55 1.49
CA VAL A 61 2.86 -18.13 2.74
C VAL A 61 1.55 -18.86 2.45
N PRO A 62 1.54 -19.96 1.67
CA PRO A 62 0.38 -20.82 1.61
C PRO A 62 0.27 -21.56 2.96
N GLY A 63 -0.69 -21.16 3.81
CA GLY A 63 -1.13 -21.99 4.93
C GLY A 63 -0.43 -21.79 6.29
N LYS A 64 0.14 -20.62 6.59
CA LYS A 64 0.50 -20.26 7.98
C LYS A 64 -0.22 -19.00 8.41
N VAL A 65 -1.46 -19.21 8.85
CA VAL A 65 -2.13 -18.30 9.78
C VAL A 65 -1.23 -18.18 11.01
N GLN A 66 -0.62 -17.01 11.19
CA GLN A 66 -0.60 -16.23 12.43
C GLN A 66 0.30 -15.00 12.18
N MET A 67 -0.26 -13.94 11.62
CA MET A 67 0.44 -12.63 11.62
C MET A 67 -0.48 -11.52 12.12
N SER A 68 -1.19 -11.83 13.19
CA SER A 68 -1.77 -10.86 14.12
C SER A 68 -1.63 -11.40 15.54
N LEU A 69 -0.39 -11.53 16.00
CA LEU A 69 0.03 -11.52 17.41
C LEU A 69 1.55 -11.72 17.40
N VAL A 70 2.26 -10.65 17.75
CA VAL A 70 3.71 -10.62 17.92
C VAL A 70 4.12 -11.75 18.88
N GLU A 71 4.94 -12.68 18.40
CA GLU A 71 5.95 -13.45 19.16
C GLU A 71 5.58 -14.62 20.09
N ALA A 72 4.38 -15.19 20.10
CA ALA A 72 4.15 -16.46 20.80
C ALA A 72 3.88 -17.60 19.81
N THR A 73 4.57 -18.73 20.01
CA THR A 73 4.31 -20.04 19.37
C THR A 73 4.88 -20.27 17.96
N LYS A 74 6.23 -20.32 17.87
CA LYS A 74 6.93 -21.04 16.79
C LYS A 74 6.77 -22.58 16.85
N VAL A 75 5.77 -23.09 17.55
CA VAL A 75 5.43 -24.51 17.66
C VAL A 75 3.91 -24.63 17.58
N GLY A 76 3.38 -24.48 16.36
CA GLY A 76 1.96 -24.69 16.08
C GLY A 76 1.75 -26.16 15.74
N ASP A 77 1.08 -26.84 16.65
CA ASP A 77 0.60 -28.22 16.62
C ASP A 77 -0.08 -28.58 15.28
N LEU A 78 0.27 -29.74 14.70
CA LEU A 78 -0.28 -30.25 13.44
C LEU A 78 -1.71 -30.79 13.59
N GLU A 79 -2.25 -30.89 14.81
CA GLU A 79 -3.60 -31.45 15.07
C GLU A 79 -4.69 -30.39 15.31
N ALA A 80 -4.37 -29.09 15.18
CA ALA A 80 -5.33 -28.00 15.41
C ALA A 80 -6.09 -27.54 14.15
N GLU A 81 -6.24 -28.39 13.13
CA GLU A 81 -6.83 -28.04 11.82
C GLU A 81 -8.33 -27.69 11.87
N ALA A 82 -9.00 -27.80 13.03
CA ALA A 82 -10.42 -27.49 13.14
C ALA A 82 -10.77 -26.84 14.48
N THR A 83 -10.34 -25.58 14.67
CA THR A 83 -10.87 -24.77 15.76
C THR A 83 -12.36 -24.53 15.53
N PRO A 84 -13.21 -24.56 16.58
CA PRO A 84 -14.66 -24.38 16.43
C PRO A 84 -15.01 -23.04 15.77
N GLU A 85 -14.15 -22.03 15.93
CA GLU A 85 -14.27 -20.73 15.26
C GLU A 85 -14.08 -20.83 13.73
N SER A 86 -13.07 -21.59 13.24
CA SER A 86 -12.86 -21.81 11.80
C SER A 86 -14.03 -22.59 11.18
N ILE A 87 -14.52 -23.64 11.86
CA ILE A 87 -15.68 -24.41 11.39
C ILE A 87 -16.93 -23.52 11.28
N MET A 88 -17.23 -22.71 12.30
CA MET A 88 -18.36 -21.78 12.27
C MET A 88 -18.22 -20.76 11.11
N LEU A 89 -17.04 -20.21 10.91
CA LEU A 89 -16.80 -19.28 9.81
C LEU A 89 -16.92 -19.94 8.43
N SER A 90 -16.46 -21.19 8.28
CA SER A 90 -16.57 -21.96 7.02
C SER A 90 -18.01 -22.32 6.64
N THR A 91 -18.92 -22.41 7.63
CA THR A 91 -20.35 -22.66 7.37
C THR A 91 -21.14 -21.39 7.07
N MET A 92 -20.65 -20.22 7.51
CA MET A 92 -21.31 -18.93 7.31
C MET A 92 -20.75 -18.14 6.11
N THR A 93 -19.55 -18.46 5.63
CA THR A 93 -18.88 -17.75 4.54
C THR A 93 -18.24 -18.72 3.56
N GLU A 94 -18.32 -18.42 2.26
CA GLU A 94 -17.60 -19.15 1.21
C GLU A 94 -16.10 -18.81 1.15
N GLU A 95 -15.65 -17.78 1.88
CA GLU A 95 -14.25 -17.34 1.89
C GLU A 95 -13.36 -18.34 2.65
N GLY A 96 -12.38 -18.91 1.95
CA GLY A 96 -11.40 -19.84 2.54
C GLY A 96 -10.39 -19.13 3.46
N GLU A 97 -9.74 -19.88 4.36
CA GLU A 97 -8.77 -19.34 5.33
C GLU A 97 -7.61 -18.56 4.66
N LYS A 98 -7.16 -19.05 3.49
CA LYS A 98 -6.14 -18.37 2.67
C LYS A 98 -6.60 -17.00 2.18
N GLU A 99 -7.84 -16.89 1.72
CA GLU A 99 -8.39 -15.64 1.18
C GLU A 99 -8.52 -14.57 2.28
N ARG A 100 -8.85 -14.98 3.51
CA ARG A 100 -8.87 -14.08 4.68
C ARG A 100 -7.48 -13.59 5.06
N ALA A 101 -6.48 -14.48 5.10
CA ALA A 101 -5.10 -14.11 5.39
C ALA A 101 -4.52 -13.17 4.31
N ASP A 102 -4.79 -13.46 3.04
CA ASP A 102 -4.41 -12.61 1.91
C ASP A 102 -5.08 -11.23 2.03
N ARG A 103 -6.34 -11.18 2.45
CA ARG A 103 -7.08 -9.94 2.66
C ARG A 103 -6.46 -9.10 3.78
N GLU A 104 -6.17 -9.69 4.93
CA GLU A 104 -5.54 -8.98 6.06
C GLU A 104 -4.16 -8.44 5.71
N MET A 105 -3.37 -9.20 4.95
CA MET A 105 -2.00 -8.80 4.62
C MET A 105 -1.93 -7.83 3.44
N VAL A 106 -2.71 -8.06 2.37
CA VAL A 106 -2.56 -7.35 1.09
C VAL A 106 -3.46 -6.11 1.01
N VAL A 107 -4.69 -6.17 1.54
CA VAL A 107 -5.64 -5.03 1.42
C VAL A 107 -5.12 -3.74 2.05
N PRO A 108 -4.44 -3.73 3.22
CA PRO A 108 -3.89 -2.48 3.75
C PRO A 108 -2.90 -1.80 2.80
N TRP A 109 -2.08 -2.58 2.10
CA TRP A 109 -1.12 -2.06 1.11
C TRP A 109 -1.80 -1.58 -0.16
N LEU A 110 -2.85 -2.28 -0.63
CA LEU A 110 -3.66 -1.82 -1.76
C LEU A 110 -4.37 -0.50 -1.44
N LYS A 111 -4.94 -0.38 -0.24
CA LYS A 111 -5.57 0.85 0.24
C LYS A 111 -4.56 2.00 0.31
N PHE A 112 -3.37 1.75 0.86
CA PHE A 112 -2.30 2.75 0.92
C PHE A 112 -1.87 3.20 -0.49
N LEU A 113 -1.70 2.27 -1.43
CA LEU A 113 -1.32 2.58 -2.81
C LEU A 113 -2.41 3.41 -3.51
N TRP A 114 -3.69 3.05 -3.33
CA TRP A 114 -4.83 3.81 -3.85
C TRP A 114 -4.87 5.24 -3.30
N GLU A 115 -4.73 5.42 -1.97
CA GLU A 115 -4.67 6.74 -1.34
C GLU A 115 -3.46 7.56 -1.85
N THR A 116 -2.35 6.90 -2.15
CA THR A 116 -1.15 7.53 -2.72
C THR A 116 -1.43 8.06 -4.13
N TYR A 117 -2.03 7.26 -5.01
CA TYR A 117 -2.45 7.74 -6.34
C TYR A 117 -3.42 8.91 -6.23
N ARG A 118 -4.43 8.81 -5.36
CA ARG A 118 -5.40 9.88 -5.14
C ARG A 118 -4.71 11.18 -4.69
N ALA A 119 -3.83 11.12 -3.70
CA ALA A 119 -3.10 12.28 -3.19
C ALA A 119 -2.21 12.93 -4.26
N VAL A 120 -1.52 12.12 -5.06
CA VAL A 120 -0.66 12.62 -6.15
C VAL A 120 -1.49 13.33 -7.22
N LEU A 121 -2.60 12.71 -7.67
CA LEU A 121 -3.50 13.31 -8.66
C LEU A 121 -4.11 14.62 -8.14
N ASP A 122 -4.53 14.66 -6.88
CA ASP A 122 -5.08 15.87 -6.25
C ASP A 122 -4.07 17.03 -6.18
N ILE A 123 -2.78 16.72 -6.01
CA ILE A 123 -1.69 17.71 -5.98
C ILE A 123 -1.34 18.20 -7.39
N LEU A 124 -1.34 17.30 -8.36
CA LEU A 124 -0.94 17.61 -9.74
C LEU A 124 -2.03 18.29 -10.56
N LYS A 125 -3.33 18.14 -10.22
CA LYS A 125 -4.47 18.66 -11.02
C LYS A 125 -4.44 20.18 -11.29
N THR A 126 -3.73 20.95 -10.47
CA THR A 126 -3.62 22.41 -10.62
C THR A 126 -2.27 22.87 -11.17
N ASN A 127 -1.37 21.95 -11.52
CA ASN A 127 -0.02 22.27 -11.99
C ASN A 127 0.13 22.00 -13.49
N THR A 128 0.01 23.05 -14.30
CA THR A 128 0.11 22.97 -15.78
C THR A 128 1.48 22.51 -16.27
N LYS A 129 2.55 22.69 -15.49
CA LYS A 129 3.91 22.29 -15.89
C LYS A 129 4.18 20.79 -15.72
N LEU A 130 3.34 20.07 -14.98
CA LEU A 130 3.51 18.64 -14.68
C LEU A 130 2.33 17.79 -15.17
N GLU A 131 1.63 18.27 -16.21
CA GLU A 131 0.50 17.55 -16.82
C GLU A 131 0.93 16.18 -17.37
N HIS A 132 2.15 16.05 -17.91
CA HIS A 132 2.66 14.76 -18.37
C HIS A 132 2.76 13.74 -17.23
N VAL A 133 3.21 14.16 -16.04
CA VAL A 133 3.28 13.32 -14.83
C VAL A 133 1.87 12.95 -14.36
N TYR A 134 0.93 13.89 -14.42
CA TYR A 134 -0.47 13.64 -14.09
C TYR A 134 -1.06 12.55 -14.97
N HIS A 135 -0.94 12.68 -16.30
CA HIS A 135 -1.44 11.68 -17.24
C HIS A 135 -0.77 10.32 -17.08
N ALA A 136 0.56 10.29 -16.89
CA ALA A 136 1.29 9.06 -16.63
C ALA A 136 0.81 8.37 -15.34
N THR A 137 0.55 9.14 -14.28
CA THR A 137 0.04 8.62 -13.01
C THR A 137 -1.39 8.10 -13.15
N CYS A 138 -2.24 8.76 -13.94
CA CYS A 138 -3.59 8.26 -14.25
C CYS A 138 -3.54 6.88 -14.93
N ILE A 139 -2.68 6.72 -15.94
CA ILE A 139 -2.53 5.43 -16.64
C ILE A 139 -2.09 4.34 -15.67
N LYS A 140 -1.12 4.63 -14.79
CA LYS A 140 -0.70 3.70 -13.74
C LYS A 140 -1.84 3.34 -12.78
N ALA A 141 -2.62 4.33 -12.34
CA ALA A 141 -3.77 4.10 -11.47
C ALA A 141 -4.85 3.23 -12.14
N PHE A 142 -5.12 3.45 -13.45
CA PHE A 142 -6.04 2.58 -14.20
C PHE A 142 -5.52 1.15 -14.33
N ASN A 143 -4.23 0.97 -14.59
CA ASN A 143 -3.61 -0.35 -14.63
C ASN A 143 -3.60 -1.04 -13.27
N PHE A 144 -3.52 -0.28 -12.17
CA PHE A 144 -3.61 -0.79 -10.81
C PHE A 144 -5.03 -1.26 -10.45
N CYS A 145 -6.07 -0.55 -10.88
CA CYS A 145 -7.46 -0.90 -10.61
C CYS A 145 -8.00 -2.05 -11.47
N ARG A 146 -7.22 -2.52 -12.45
CA ARG A 146 -7.58 -3.64 -13.32
C ARG A 146 -7.25 -4.97 -12.65
#